data_AF-A0A2U8W2G0-F1
#
_entry.id   AF-A0A2U8W2G0-F1
#
_cell.length_a   1.000
_cell.length_b   1.000
_cell.length_c   1.000
_cell.angle_alpha   90.00
_cell.angle_beta   90.00
_cell.angle_gamma   90.00
#
_symmetry.space_group_name_H-M   'P 1'
#
loop_
_entity.id
_entity.type
_entity.pdbx_description
1 polymer ?
#
loop_
_entity_poly.entity_id
_entity_poly.type
_entity_poly.pdbx_seq_one_letter_code
_entity_poly.pdbx_strand_id
1 'polypeptide(L)'
;MNQTPVDHHGNTTSGIITGKIKISPPPRLDIDLYVRSLSEIVQDRSDQGWSVDLVTIMPEKISLDIRLIPTLAHDPVTRTYARLISRVVRRPRSATVTPKTQRPILIGGVDIPVYKGRSVEVSGNDGGLHFHGLLALPPRSRLKGQTAVEHFTENDGLYRRGGGIARIDVRPIQHGDILKVARYCLKAVCRGQIGIDAGVVILPRALSELSR
;
A
#
# COMPACT_ATOMS: atom_id res chain seq x y z
N MET A 1 69.95 44.99 20.14
CA MET A 1 69.27 46.18 20.68
C MET A 1 68.08 46.48 19.77
N ASN A 2 66.91 46.66 20.39
CA ASN A 2 65.66 47.23 19.87
C ASN A 2 64.74 46.42 18.93
N GLN A 3 63.62 46.01 19.53
CA GLN A 3 62.32 45.74 18.93
C GLN A 3 61.68 47.02 18.39
N THR A 4 60.91 46.95 17.29
CA THR A 4 59.47 47.32 17.27
C THR A 4 58.81 46.94 15.92
N PRO A 5 57.48 46.72 15.91
CA PRO A 5 56.72 45.99 14.88
C PRO A 5 55.91 46.90 13.93
N VAL A 6 55.42 46.37 12.80
CA VAL A 6 54.35 47.02 12.01
C VAL A 6 53.40 45.98 11.40
N ASP A 7 52.22 45.88 12.01
CA ASP A 7 50.86 45.74 11.47
C ASP A 7 50.55 44.77 10.31
N HIS A 8 49.91 43.65 10.66
CA HIS A 8 49.08 42.86 9.77
C HIS A 8 47.65 43.43 9.70
N HIS A 9 47.33 44.17 8.64
CA HIS A 9 45.95 44.39 8.23
C HIS A 9 45.41 43.15 7.50
N GLY A 10 44.70 42.30 8.26
CA GLY A 10 43.83 41.27 7.71
C GLY A 10 42.63 41.91 7.01
N ASN A 11 42.59 41.82 5.68
CA ASN A 11 41.42 42.19 4.90
C ASN A 11 40.64 40.91 4.55
N THR A 12 39.77 40.47 5.46
CA THR A 12 38.86 39.34 5.23
C THR A 12 37.67 39.83 4.41
N THR A 13 37.79 39.76 3.09
CA THR A 13 36.67 40.00 2.18
C THR A 13 35.71 38.82 2.27
N SER A 14 34.69 38.92 3.14
CA SER A 14 33.58 37.98 3.22
C SER A 14 32.68 38.17 1.99
N GLY A 15 33.02 37.47 0.90
CA GLY A 15 32.21 37.40 -0.30
C GLY A 15 31.00 36.50 -0.07
N ILE A 16 29.83 37.08 0.15
CA ILE A 16 28.56 36.34 0.11
C ILE A 16 28.30 35.94 -1.34
N ILE A 17 28.48 34.66 -1.66
CA ILE A 17 28.10 34.09 -2.96
C ILE A 17 26.57 33.95 -2.97
N THR A 18 25.87 34.99 -3.43
CA THR A 18 24.43 34.95 -3.72
C THR A 18 24.18 34.28 -5.08
N GLY A 19 24.59 33.01 -5.20
CA GLY A 19 24.24 32.18 -6.34
C GLY A 19 22.77 31.77 -6.25
N LYS A 20 21.91 32.29 -7.14
CA LYS A 20 20.55 31.76 -7.33
C LYS A 20 20.64 30.33 -7.85
N ILE A 21 20.62 29.35 -6.95
CA ILE A 21 20.46 27.94 -7.32
C ILE A 21 19.09 27.83 -8.02
N LYS A 22 19.10 27.58 -9.33
CA LYS A 22 17.90 27.14 -10.04
C LYS A 22 17.58 25.74 -9.53
N ILE A 23 16.75 25.66 -8.50
CA ILE A 23 16.17 24.40 -8.06
C ILE A 23 15.15 24.04 -9.15
N SER A 24 15.53 23.11 -10.03
CA SER A 24 14.57 22.48 -10.93
C SER A 24 13.47 21.86 -10.08
N PRO A 25 12.19 22.02 -10.45
CA PRO A 25 11.11 21.37 -9.72
C PRO A 25 11.39 19.86 -9.66
N PRO A 26 11.09 19.20 -8.54
CA PRO A 26 11.31 17.77 -8.42
C PRO A 26 10.57 17.04 -9.57
N PRO A 27 11.14 15.94 -10.09
CA PRO A 27 10.49 15.18 -11.14
C PRO A 27 9.09 14.79 -10.68
N ARG A 28 8.08 15.08 -11.51
CA ARG A 28 6.72 14.61 -11.26
C ARG A 28 6.74 13.09 -11.31
N LEU A 29 6.15 12.46 -10.31
CA LEU A 29 6.06 11.01 -10.29
C LEU A 29 5.26 10.51 -11.49
N ASP A 30 5.87 9.61 -12.25
CA ASP A 30 5.20 8.89 -13.32
C ASP A 30 4.32 7.78 -12.71
N ILE A 31 3.01 8.00 -12.72
CA ILE A 31 2.03 7.06 -12.17
C ILE A 31 2.02 5.75 -12.95
N ASP A 32 2.25 5.78 -14.26
CA ASP A 32 2.26 4.58 -15.07
C ASP A 32 3.50 3.73 -14.76
N LEU A 33 4.66 4.36 -14.60
CA LEU A 33 5.86 3.67 -14.12
C LEU A 33 5.65 3.11 -12.71
N TYR A 34 5.06 3.90 -11.80
CA TYR A 34 4.78 3.45 -10.43
C TYR A 34 3.90 2.20 -10.40
N VAL A 35 2.79 2.19 -11.16
CA VAL A 35 1.90 1.03 -11.24
C VAL A 35 2.61 -0.18 -11.86
N ARG A 36 3.42 0.03 -12.91
CA ARG A 36 4.21 -1.05 -13.53
C ARG A 36 5.17 -1.67 -12.51
N SER A 37 5.96 -0.87 -11.80
CA SER A 37 6.91 -1.38 -10.80
C SER A 37 6.22 -2.14 -9.67
N LEU A 38 5.05 -1.70 -9.22
CA LEU A 38 4.27 -2.46 -8.24
C LEU A 38 3.73 -3.78 -8.79
N SER A 39 3.30 -3.80 -10.06
CA SER A 39 2.84 -5.01 -10.71
C SER A 39 3.98 -6.01 -10.94
N GLU A 40 5.19 -5.55 -11.25
CA GLU A 40 6.38 -6.39 -11.43
C GLU A 40 6.74 -7.14 -10.14
N ILE A 41 6.63 -6.50 -8.97
CA ILE A 41 6.84 -7.17 -7.68
C ILE A 41 5.89 -8.36 -7.51
N VAL A 42 4.64 -8.22 -7.92
CA VAL A 42 3.62 -9.28 -7.81
C VAL A 42 3.81 -10.33 -8.91
N GLN A 43 4.19 -9.89 -10.11
CA GLN A 43 4.52 -10.75 -11.25
C GLN A 43 5.68 -11.69 -10.88
N ASP A 44 6.79 -11.15 -10.38
CA ASP A 44 7.94 -11.92 -9.92
C ASP A 44 7.57 -13.01 -8.90
N ARG A 45 6.56 -12.75 -8.06
CA ARG A 45 6.06 -13.72 -7.09
C ARG A 45 5.19 -14.78 -7.78
N SER A 46 4.31 -14.37 -8.70
CA SER A 46 3.53 -15.30 -9.51
C SER A 46 4.43 -16.26 -10.28
N ASP A 47 5.52 -15.75 -10.87
CA ASP A 47 6.53 -16.53 -11.59
C ASP A 47 7.24 -17.57 -10.68
N GLN A 48 7.34 -17.26 -9.38
CA GLN A 48 7.85 -18.17 -8.33
C GLN A 48 6.79 -19.15 -7.79
N GLY A 49 5.61 -19.22 -8.44
CA GLY A 49 4.52 -20.12 -8.06
C GLY A 49 3.66 -19.62 -6.90
N TRP A 50 3.68 -18.32 -6.59
CA TRP A 50 2.78 -17.74 -5.61
C TRP A 50 1.37 -17.63 -6.19
N SER A 51 0.35 -17.87 -5.35
CA SER A 51 -1.03 -17.51 -5.75
C SER A 51 -1.15 -15.99 -5.74
N VAL A 52 -1.91 -15.46 -6.69
CA VAL A 52 -2.23 -14.04 -6.73
C VAL A 52 -3.74 -13.89 -6.86
N ASP A 53 -4.30 -13.04 -6.00
CA ASP A 53 -5.73 -12.84 -5.87
C ASP A 53 -6.04 -11.34 -5.83
N LEU A 54 -7.17 -10.95 -6.43
CA LEU A 54 -7.79 -9.66 -6.20
C LEU A 54 -8.57 -9.72 -4.90
N VAL A 55 -8.25 -8.83 -3.97
CA VAL A 55 -8.95 -8.65 -2.70
C VAL A 55 -9.69 -7.32 -2.75
N THR A 56 -10.98 -7.35 -2.48
CA THR A 56 -11.82 -6.16 -2.28
C THR A 56 -12.29 -6.11 -0.85
N ILE A 57 -11.94 -5.05 -0.13
CA ILE A 57 -12.38 -4.80 1.25
C ILE A 57 -13.32 -3.60 1.22
N MET A 58 -14.54 -3.80 1.72
CA MET A 58 -15.56 -2.77 1.86
C MET A 58 -15.61 -2.32 3.31
N PRO A 59 -15.25 -1.06 3.62
CA PRO A 59 -15.45 -0.48 4.93
C PRO A 59 -16.92 -0.41 5.32
N GLU A 60 -17.21 -0.48 6.62
CA GLU A 60 -18.57 -0.27 7.16
C GLU A 60 -19.08 1.16 6.99
N LYS A 61 -18.16 2.13 7.06
CA LYS A 61 -18.47 3.55 6.96
C LYS A 61 -17.79 4.13 5.74
N ILE A 62 -18.53 4.95 5.01
CA ILE A 62 -18.09 5.59 3.77
C ILE A 62 -17.98 7.09 4.03
N SER A 63 -16.85 7.68 3.65
CA SER A 63 -16.67 9.12 3.62
C SER A 63 -15.82 9.50 2.41
N LEU A 64 -16.13 10.65 1.80
CA LEU A 64 -15.32 11.28 0.77
C LEU A 64 -14.22 12.17 1.34
N ASP A 65 -14.21 12.37 2.66
CA ASP A 65 -13.14 13.11 3.33
C ASP A 65 -11.85 12.26 3.31
N ILE A 66 -10.91 12.65 2.45
CA ILE A 66 -9.62 11.99 2.28
C ILE A 66 -8.87 11.87 3.61
N ARG A 67 -9.09 12.79 4.56
CA ARG A 67 -8.46 12.75 5.89
C ARG A 67 -8.91 11.55 6.73
N LEU A 68 -10.08 10.99 6.43
CA LEU A 68 -10.62 9.82 7.12
C LEU A 68 -10.23 8.49 6.47
N ILE A 69 -9.61 8.50 5.29
CA ILE A 69 -9.19 7.28 4.58
C ILE A 69 -8.24 6.41 5.42
N PRO A 70 -7.26 6.96 6.16
CA PRO A 70 -6.43 6.14 7.05
C PRO A 70 -7.27 5.31 8.03
N THR A 71 -8.21 5.93 8.73
CA THR A 71 -9.05 5.25 9.73
C THR A 71 -10.12 4.34 9.11
N LEU A 72 -10.72 4.74 7.99
CA LEU A 72 -11.82 4.01 7.37
C LEU A 72 -11.37 2.86 6.46
N ALA A 73 -10.20 2.96 5.84
CA ALA A 73 -9.72 1.95 4.89
C ALA A 73 -8.36 1.37 5.31
N HIS A 74 -7.34 2.20 5.54
CA HIS A 74 -5.98 1.69 5.76
C HIS A 74 -5.87 0.88 7.06
N ASP A 75 -6.45 1.36 8.17
CA ASP A 75 -6.40 0.68 9.46
C ASP A 75 -7.12 -0.68 9.41
N PRO A 76 -8.37 -0.80 8.91
CA PRO A 76 -9.00 -2.10 8.73
C PRO A 76 -8.22 -3.05 7.80
N VAL A 77 -7.71 -2.56 6.67
CA VAL A 77 -6.90 -3.37 5.73
C VAL A 77 -5.63 -3.87 6.41
N THR A 78 -4.96 -3.01 7.17
CA THR A 78 -3.73 -3.37 7.90
C THR A 78 -4.01 -4.40 8.98
N ARG A 79 -5.10 -4.28 9.74
CA ARG A 79 -5.52 -5.31 10.70
C ARG A 79 -5.85 -6.63 10.03
N THR A 80 -6.54 -6.62 8.90
CA THR A 80 -6.84 -7.82 8.10
C THR A 80 -5.56 -8.52 7.67
N TYR A 81 -4.61 -7.76 7.13
CA TYR A 81 -3.31 -8.28 6.73
C TYR A 81 -2.52 -8.84 7.93
N ALA A 82 -2.50 -8.14 9.07
CA ALA A 82 -1.83 -8.61 10.29
C ALA A 82 -2.39 -9.95 10.80
N ARG A 83 -3.70 -10.18 10.66
CA ARG A 83 -4.31 -11.48 10.94
C ARG A 83 -3.87 -12.51 9.90
N LEU A 84 -3.97 -12.19 8.61
CA LEU A 84 -3.64 -13.10 7.52
C LEU A 84 -2.20 -13.60 7.61
N ILE A 85 -1.23 -12.69 7.79
CA ILE A 85 0.18 -13.07 7.83
C ILE A 85 0.49 -14.05 8.98
N SER A 86 -0.18 -13.91 10.12
CA SER A 86 -0.05 -14.85 11.25
C SER A 86 -0.58 -16.26 10.94
N ARG A 87 -1.45 -16.37 9.92
CA ARG A 87 -2.02 -17.63 9.44
C ARG A 87 -1.29 -18.20 8.25
N VAL A 88 -0.62 -17.36 7.46
CA VAL A 88 0.13 -17.80 6.26
C VAL A 88 1.53 -18.26 6.61
N VAL A 89 2.26 -17.52 7.45
CA VAL A 89 3.67 -17.83 7.79
C VAL A 89 3.86 -18.15 9.28
N ARG A 90 4.93 -18.88 9.60
CA ARG A 90 5.30 -19.18 11.00
C ARG A 90 6.19 -18.07 11.54
N ARG A 91 5.87 -17.51 12.72
CA ARG A 91 6.67 -16.45 13.36
C ARG A 91 6.96 -15.29 12.39
N PRO A 92 5.92 -14.59 11.88
CA PRO A 92 6.06 -13.54 10.86
C PRO A 92 7.01 -12.40 11.24
N ARG A 93 7.30 -12.23 12.53
CA ARG A 93 8.21 -11.20 13.06
C ARG A 93 9.68 -11.60 13.07
N SER A 94 10.00 -12.88 12.96
CA SER A 94 11.39 -13.34 12.98
C SER A 94 11.98 -13.26 11.57
N ALA A 95 12.94 -12.36 11.35
CA ALA A 95 13.67 -12.26 10.10
C ALA A 95 14.48 -13.53 9.79
N THR A 96 14.96 -14.22 10.83
CA THR A 96 15.70 -15.48 10.72
C THR A 96 14.81 -16.65 10.31
N VAL A 97 13.59 -16.74 10.85
CA VAL A 97 12.67 -17.85 10.56
C VAL A 97 11.86 -17.60 9.30
N THR A 98 11.41 -16.37 9.07
CA THR A 98 10.65 -15.97 7.87
C THR A 98 11.25 -14.71 7.27
N PRO A 99 12.14 -14.86 6.26
CA PRO A 99 12.63 -13.74 5.47
C PRO A 99 11.47 -12.89 4.93
N LYS A 100 11.68 -11.59 4.76
CA LYS A 100 10.65 -10.68 4.22
C LYS A 100 10.13 -11.15 2.85
N THR A 101 11.02 -11.73 2.03
CA THR A 101 10.70 -12.25 0.70
C THR A 101 9.73 -13.42 0.71
N GLN A 102 9.53 -14.10 1.85
CA GLN A 102 8.60 -15.23 1.99
C GLN A 102 7.26 -14.83 2.63
N ARG A 103 7.03 -13.54 2.87
CA ARG A 103 5.79 -13.06 3.47
C ARG A 103 4.77 -12.71 2.39
N PRO A 104 3.47 -12.93 2.64
CA PRO A 104 2.39 -12.39 1.81
C PRO A 104 2.62 -10.93 1.46
N ILE A 105 2.29 -10.55 0.24
CA ILE A 105 2.34 -9.15 -0.20
C ILE A 105 0.92 -8.70 -0.46
N LEU A 106 0.53 -7.53 0.07
CA LEU A 106 -0.73 -6.88 -0.28
C LEU A 106 -0.42 -5.48 -0.80
N ILE A 107 -0.70 -5.24 -2.08
CA ILE A 107 -0.53 -3.93 -2.72
C ILE A 107 -1.89 -3.49 -3.24
N GLY A 108 -2.39 -2.35 -2.80
CA GLY A 108 -3.69 -1.89 -3.23
C GLY A 108 -3.93 -0.41 -2.97
N GLY A 109 -5.09 0.04 -3.39
CA GLY A 109 -5.52 1.41 -3.19
C GLY A 109 -7.00 1.54 -2.94
N VAL A 110 -7.36 2.73 -2.49
CA VAL A 110 -8.73 3.11 -2.22
C VAL A 110 -9.41 3.55 -3.53
N ASP A 111 -10.57 2.99 -3.84
CA ASP A 111 -11.46 3.45 -4.91
C ASP A 111 -12.53 4.36 -4.29
N ILE A 112 -12.53 5.62 -4.74
CA ILE A 112 -13.44 6.65 -4.25
C ILE A 112 -14.74 6.56 -5.06
N PRO A 113 -15.92 6.49 -4.41
CA PRO A 113 -17.17 6.39 -5.14
C PRO A 113 -17.43 7.66 -5.94
N VAL A 114 -17.84 7.49 -7.20
CA VAL A 114 -18.26 8.58 -8.07
C VAL A 114 -19.78 8.67 -8.02
N TYR A 115 -20.30 9.69 -7.35
CA TYR A 115 -21.75 9.91 -7.27
C TYR A 115 -22.30 10.27 -8.66
N LYS A 116 -23.10 9.36 -9.24
CA LYS A 116 -23.83 9.59 -10.48
C LYS A 116 -25.28 9.97 -10.17
N GLY A 117 -25.51 11.15 -9.59
CA GLY A 117 -26.76 11.93 -9.64
C GLY A 117 -28.13 11.24 -9.44
N ARG A 118 -28.23 10.04 -8.85
CA ARG A 118 -29.51 9.35 -8.58
C ARG A 118 -29.66 9.07 -7.08
N SER A 119 -30.90 9.20 -6.59
CA SER A 119 -31.28 8.97 -5.20
C SER A 119 -30.84 7.59 -4.75
N VAL A 120 -30.17 7.56 -3.62
CA VAL A 120 -29.47 6.40 -3.10
C VAL A 120 -30.45 5.46 -2.40
N GLU A 121 -31.07 4.58 -3.18
CA GLU A 121 -31.30 3.22 -2.69
C GLU A 121 -29.99 2.45 -2.88
N VAL A 122 -29.28 2.22 -1.77
CA VAL A 122 -28.04 1.43 -1.75
C VAL A 122 -28.38 -0.03 -2.03
N SER A 123 -28.56 -0.38 -3.30
CA SER A 123 -28.43 -1.77 -3.74
C SER A 123 -26.94 -2.13 -3.74
N GLY A 124 -26.59 -3.20 -3.01
CA GLY A 124 -25.22 -3.55 -2.63
C GLY A 124 -24.19 -3.53 -3.76
N ASN A 125 -22.98 -3.10 -3.41
CA ASN A 125 -21.72 -3.09 -4.17
C ASN A 125 -21.37 -1.90 -5.08
N ASP A 126 -22.25 -0.99 -5.47
CA ASP A 126 -21.92 -0.07 -6.59
C ASP A 126 -21.69 1.41 -6.23
N GLY A 127 -21.67 1.78 -4.94
CA GLY A 127 -21.57 3.19 -4.53
C GLY A 127 -20.66 3.49 -3.33
N GLY A 128 -19.89 2.51 -2.84
CA GLY A 128 -19.11 2.64 -1.61
C GLY A 128 -17.64 3.00 -1.81
N LEU A 129 -17.01 3.51 -0.75
CA LEU A 129 -15.56 3.53 -0.60
C LEU A 129 -15.08 2.07 -0.61
N HIS A 130 -14.21 1.68 -1.53
CA HIS A 130 -13.65 0.33 -1.55
C HIS A 130 -12.14 0.40 -1.39
N PHE A 131 -11.54 -0.66 -0.87
CA PHE A 131 -10.11 -0.93 -1.06
C PHE A 131 -9.97 -2.12 -1.99
N HIS A 132 -9.25 -1.94 -3.09
CA HIS A 132 -8.89 -3.02 -4.01
C HIS A 132 -7.40 -3.28 -3.91
N GLY A 133 -7.01 -4.54 -3.76
CA GLY A 133 -5.61 -4.93 -3.64
C GLY A 133 -5.28 -6.23 -4.36
N LEU A 134 -4.03 -6.31 -4.81
CA LEU A 134 -3.35 -7.54 -5.22
C LEU A 134 -2.76 -8.19 -3.98
N LEU A 135 -3.25 -9.38 -3.64
CA LEU A 135 -2.70 -10.24 -2.59
C LEU A 135 -1.90 -11.35 -3.24
N ALA A 136 -0.61 -11.46 -2.92
CA ALA A 136 0.23 -12.58 -3.30
C ALA A 136 0.54 -13.46 -2.08
N LEU A 137 0.28 -14.77 -2.16
CA LEU A 137 0.55 -15.73 -1.09
C LEU A 137 1.61 -16.77 -1.50
N PRO A 138 2.57 -17.09 -0.62
CA PRO A 138 3.59 -18.09 -0.92
C PRO A 138 3.00 -19.49 -1.07
N PRO A 139 3.54 -20.33 -1.97
CA PRO A 139 3.06 -21.70 -2.18
C PRO A 139 3.22 -22.57 -0.94
N ARG A 140 4.29 -22.35 -0.17
CA ARG A 140 4.50 -22.99 1.13
C ARG A 140 3.90 -22.13 2.23
N SER A 141 2.60 -22.31 2.47
CA SER A 141 1.86 -21.61 3.51
C SER A 141 1.37 -22.56 4.61
N ARG A 142 0.98 -21.97 5.75
CA ARG A 142 0.29 -22.68 6.83
C ARG A 142 -1.22 -22.82 6.60
N LEU A 143 -1.72 -22.45 5.41
CA LEU A 143 -3.14 -22.57 5.06
C LEU A 143 -3.57 -24.02 4.72
N LYS A 144 -2.69 -25.00 4.92
CA LYS A 144 -3.00 -26.45 4.78
C LYS A 144 -3.60 -26.83 3.42
N GLY A 145 -3.17 -26.17 2.35
CA GLY A 145 -3.65 -26.44 0.99
C GLY A 145 -4.88 -25.62 0.57
N GLN A 146 -5.46 -24.81 1.46
CA GLN A 146 -6.54 -23.88 1.10
C GLN A 146 -6.02 -22.78 0.15
N THR A 147 -6.85 -22.44 -0.81
CA THR A 147 -6.74 -21.20 -1.59
C THR A 147 -7.04 -19.99 -0.71
N ALA A 148 -6.65 -18.79 -1.16
CA ALA A 148 -7.03 -17.56 -0.49
C ALA A 148 -8.56 -17.41 -0.39
N VAL A 149 -9.28 -17.74 -1.46
CA VAL A 149 -10.74 -17.67 -1.54
C VAL A 149 -11.40 -18.52 -0.46
N GLU A 150 -11.05 -19.81 -0.38
CA GLU A 150 -11.58 -20.73 0.64
C GLU A 150 -11.25 -20.22 2.04
N HIS A 151 -10.00 -19.82 2.27
CA HIS A 151 -9.55 -19.37 3.57
C HIS A 151 -10.33 -18.15 4.07
N PHE A 152 -10.52 -17.13 3.23
CA PHE A 152 -11.27 -15.94 3.58
C PHE A 152 -12.77 -16.23 3.75
N THR A 153 -13.33 -17.12 2.94
CA THR A 153 -14.76 -17.52 3.03
C THR A 153 -15.05 -18.22 4.35
N GLU A 154 -14.26 -19.22 4.72
CA GLU A 154 -14.44 -19.99 5.96
C GLU A 154 -14.15 -19.16 7.22
N ASN A 155 -13.30 -18.14 7.11
CA ASN A 155 -12.83 -17.33 8.23
C ASN A 155 -13.31 -15.87 8.16
N ASP A 156 -14.39 -15.56 7.45
CA ASP A 156 -14.89 -14.18 7.26
C ASP A 156 -15.04 -13.42 8.59
N GLY A 157 -15.69 -14.04 9.58
CA GLY A 157 -15.89 -13.44 10.91
C GLY A 157 -14.58 -13.18 11.67
N LEU A 158 -13.50 -13.92 11.39
CA LEU A 158 -12.18 -13.64 11.96
C LEU A 158 -11.60 -12.34 11.38
N TYR A 159 -11.72 -12.17 10.07
CA TYR A 159 -11.13 -11.03 9.37
C TYR A 159 -11.92 -9.74 9.60
N ARG A 160 -13.25 -9.82 9.72
CA ARG A 160 -14.10 -8.66 10.06
C ARG A 160 -14.13 -8.32 11.55
N ARG A 161 -13.54 -9.14 12.42
CA ARG A 161 -13.48 -8.86 13.87
C ARG A 161 -12.83 -7.50 14.16
N GLY A 162 -13.36 -6.76 15.13
CA GLY A 162 -12.87 -5.43 15.48
C GLY A 162 -13.44 -4.29 14.62
N GLY A 163 -14.41 -4.60 13.75
CA GLY A 163 -15.22 -3.61 13.03
C GLY A 163 -14.48 -2.86 11.93
N GLY A 164 -15.23 -1.99 11.25
CA GLY A 164 -14.75 -1.18 10.14
C GLY A 164 -14.66 -1.93 8.81
N ILE A 165 -15.12 -3.19 8.73
CA ILE A 165 -15.19 -3.96 7.48
C ILE A 165 -16.58 -4.58 7.35
N ALA A 166 -17.34 -4.12 6.36
CA ALA A 166 -18.65 -4.69 6.03
C ALA A 166 -18.48 -6.04 5.33
N ARG A 167 -17.58 -6.11 4.35
CA ARG A 167 -17.39 -7.26 3.47
C ARG A 167 -15.95 -7.38 2.98
N ILE A 168 -15.52 -8.62 2.76
CA ILE A 168 -14.29 -8.97 2.05
C ILE A 168 -14.68 -9.89 0.88
N ASP A 169 -14.17 -9.61 -0.31
CA ASP A 169 -14.35 -10.43 -1.52
C ASP A 169 -12.97 -10.77 -2.06
N VAL A 170 -12.70 -12.05 -2.32
CA VAL A 170 -11.41 -12.52 -2.82
C VAL A 170 -11.65 -13.33 -4.08
N ARG A 171 -10.87 -13.05 -5.14
CA ARG A 171 -10.97 -13.74 -6.42
C ARG A 171 -9.58 -14.05 -6.96
N PRO A 172 -9.36 -15.26 -7.51
CA PRO A 172 -8.11 -15.57 -8.16
C PRO A 172 -7.94 -14.69 -9.39
N ILE A 173 -6.71 -14.32 -9.69
CA ILE A 173 -6.37 -13.63 -10.94
C ILE A 173 -5.48 -14.51 -11.81
N GLN A 174 -5.66 -14.38 -13.12
CA GLN A 174 -4.77 -15.02 -14.07
C GLN A 174 -3.45 -14.24 -14.13
N HIS A 175 -2.35 -14.96 -14.34
CA HIS A 175 -1.01 -14.39 -14.42
C HIS A 175 -0.93 -13.23 -15.43
N GLY A 176 -1.53 -13.38 -16.62
CA GLY A 176 -1.52 -12.33 -17.65
C GLY A 176 -2.33 -11.07 -17.30
N ASP A 177 -3.14 -11.10 -16.25
CA ASP A 177 -4.00 -9.98 -15.84
C ASP A 177 -3.39 -9.11 -14.72
N ILE A 178 -2.22 -9.46 -14.17
CA ILE A 178 -1.63 -8.80 -12.99
C ILE A 178 -1.51 -7.27 -13.17
N LEU A 179 -0.96 -6.80 -14.30
CA LEU A 179 -0.82 -5.36 -14.57
C LEU A 179 -2.19 -4.66 -14.69
N LYS A 180 -3.15 -5.30 -15.35
CA LYS A 180 -4.51 -4.77 -15.51
C LYS A 180 -5.21 -4.63 -14.16
N VAL A 181 -5.09 -5.66 -13.31
CA VAL A 181 -5.64 -5.64 -11.95
C VAL A 181 -4.90 -4.63 -11.08
N ALA A 182 -3.58 -4.48 -11.20
CA ALA A 182 -2.83 -3.44 -10.49
C ALA A 182 -3.35 -2.03 -10.82
N ARG A 183 -3.56 -1.73 -12.10
CA ARG A 183 -4.19 -0.46 -12.54
C ARG A 183 -5.61 -0.31 -12.00
N TYR A 184 -6.38 -1.38 -11.94
CA TYR A 184 -7.72 -1.37 -11.34
C TYR A 184 -7.67 -1.07 -9.84
N CYS A 185 -6.77 -1.72 -9.10
CA CYS A 185 -6.58 -1.50 -7.66
C CYS A 185 -6.18 -0.05 -7.34
N LEU A 186 -5.44 0.60 -8.24
CA LEU A 186 -4.90 1.95 -8.09
C LEU A 186 -5.68 2.98 -8.91
N LYS A 187 -6.92 2.66 -9.31
CA LYS A 187 -7.73 3.46 -10.23
C LYS A 187 -7.93 4.91 -9.78
N ALA A 188 -8.21 5.16 -8.50
CA ALA A 188 -8.39 6.54 -8.01
C ALA A 188 -7.09 7.37 -8.09
N VAL A 189 -5.94 6.74 -7.84
CA VAL A 189 -4.61 7.35 -7.98
C VAL A 189 -4.30 7.61 -9.44
N CYS A 190 -4.54 6.63 -10.33
CA CYS A 190 -4.34 6.78 -11.77
C CYS A 190 -5.19 7.93 -12.36
N ARG A 191 -6.34 8.22 -11.76
CA ARG A 191 -7.24 9.31 -12.16
C ARG A 191 -6.92 10.65 -11.48
N GLY A 192 -5.90 10.71 -10.62
CA GLY A 192 -5.54 11.91 -9.86
C GLY A 192 -6.59 12.31 -8.81
N GLN A 193 -7.51 11.42 -8.43
CA GLN A 193 -8.54 11.71 -7.42
C GLN A 193 -7.97 11.68 -5.99
N ILE A 194 -6.88 10.94 -5.78
CA ILE A 194 -6.17 10.85 -4.52
C ILE A 194 -4.67 10.70 -4.77
N GLY A 195 -3.86 11.35 -3.93
CA GLY A 195 -2.40 11.18 -3.96
C GLY A 195 -1.97 9.80 -3.46
N ILE A 196 -0.77 9.37 -3.83
CA ILE A 196 -0.26 8.03 -3.47
C ILE A 196 -0.19 7.83 -1.96
N ASP A 197 0.33 8.80 -1.23
CA ASP A 197 0.51 8.70 0.23
C ASP A 197 -0.82 8.46 0.95
N ALA A 198 -1.89 9.08 0.44
CA ALA A 198 -3.22 8.97 1.02
C ALA A 198 -4.01 7.77 0.49
N GLY A 199 -3.74 7.32 -0.74
CA GLY A 199 -4.58 6.36 -1.44
C GLY A 199 -4.00 4.94 -1.54
N VAL A 200 -2.70 4.74 -1.28
CA VAL A 200 -2.02 3.46 -1.53
C VAL A 200 -1.57 2.80 -0.23
N VAL A 201 -1.76 1.49 -0.18
CA VAL A 201 -1.25 0.60 0.87
C VAL A 201 -0.39 -0.48 0.24
N ILE A 202 0.86 -0.58 0.72
CA ILE A 202 1.80 -1.66 0.37
C ILE A 202 2.17 -2.36 1.66
N LEU A 203 1.88 -3.65 1.78
CA LEU A 203 2.15 -4.45 2.96
C LEU A 203 3.01 -5.67 2.60
N PRO A 204 3.98 -6.03 3.46
CA PRO A 204 4.24 -5.44 4.79
C PRO A 204 5.09 -4.15 4.72
N ARG A 205 4.71 -3.04 5.40
CA ARG A 205 5.51 -1.79 5.41
C ARG A 205 6.74 -1.91 6.32
N ALA A 206 6.57 -2.45 7.53
CA ALA A 206 7.66 -2.67 8.50
C ALA A 206 7.36 -3.83 9.48
N LEU A 207 8.39 -4.37 10.15
CA LEU A 207 8.24 -5.41 11.17
C LEU A 207 7.41 -4.96 12.39
N SER A 208 7.41 -3.66 12.68
CA SER A 208 6.70 -3.01 13.78
C SER A 208 5.18 -3.00 13.62
N GLU A 209 4.67 -3.03 12.38
CA GLU A 209 3.24 -3.04 12.06
C GLU A 209 2.58 -4.42 12.26
N LEU A 210 3.39 -5.45 12.50
CA LEU A 210 2.92 -6.76 12.97
C LEU A 210 2.65 -6.71 14.49
N SER A 211 1.92 -5.68 14.94
CA SER A 211 1.52 -5.48 16.33
C SER A 211 0.64 -6.63 16.85
N ARG A 212 0.62 -6.79 18.17
CA ARG A 212 0.18 -7.97 18.94
C ARG A 212 -1.23 -8.47 18.60
#